data_AF-A0A935WSF0-F1
#
_entry.id   AF-A0A935WSF0-F1
#
_cell.length_a   1.000
_cell.length_b   1.000
_cell.length_c   1.000
_cell.angle_alpha   90.00
_cell.angle_beta   90.00
_cell.angle_gamma   90.00
#
_symmetry.space_group_name_H-M   'P 1'
#
loop_
_entity.id
_entity.type
_entity.pdbx_description
1 polymer ?
#
loop_
_entity_poly.entity_id
_entity_poly.type
_entity_poly.pdbx_seq_one_letter_code
_entity_poly.pdbx_strand_id
1 'polypeptide(L)'
;MSQLSVRTADGEQSLSIEEFEAQIRRGQISPTTPVRFAVLTGDRWVDARDLEVFRRLYAPARLHFTRTFSLGAFPWLTVSLCLLQIAIYVAVGGFDRSVALDPLLAAGAKMQPNIVELGETWRLLTANFLHRDVLHLFFNMFFLFNVGGTIENVYRVQDYLWLIVVSALSTTLLSTLMSVHPSVGSSGIVFGLFGAASVFGYKYGEILPVRYRRYFGHAVLPYALFILYVGLATESTDNWGHLGGMVGGVAVAVGLKPKLLRLGDPPPRSFLAAYGPAFLTAVALITVFVAGRVIHAFGPALERQLYNQSGIVVSYPSGWRDGTNHLGMTARGNALGTTLGLVVERASEAPFDLLELRRRFLEDTIGAVGRDGDIASVEVRSEKPFAIEGARALELRIDLDSRAGPLSTRNILIERGYYAYTIVLAAPRAWTARYEPVFQKMLARANTRLVEPAALAASRRAITVFPGMSSAYVDLGDELARIGDARGASSAYARALVGIPDQPEARFGLAKLALDYRGDLEDAESIARGLYHARPDEPAVVALLVDLRMGLGQVEGACDVLQGALDHLTEPPQALRERLRDLRCRSTDLRDR
;
A
#
# COMPACT_ATOMS: atom_id res chain seq x y z
N MET A 1 -28.87 -18.26 -66.49
CA MET A 1 -28.16 -17.24 -65.71
C MET A 1 -28.58 -15.89 -66.23
N SER A 2 -29.27 -15.09 -65.41
CA SER A 2 -29.72 -13.75 -65.81
C SER A 2 -28.50 -12.82 -65.92
N GLN A 3 -28.14 -12.45 -67.14
CA GLN A 3 -27.01 -11.55 -67.41
C GLN A 3 -27.46 -10.08 -67.32
N LEU A 4 -26.60 -9.24 -66.76
CA LEU A 4 -26.80 -7.80 -66.57
C LEU A 4 -25.81 -7.05 -67.44
N SER A 5 -26.28 -6.11 -68.27
CA SER A 5 -25.43 -5.31 -69.15
C SER A 5 -25.05 -3.99 -68.48
N VAL A 6 -23.77 -3.64 -68.51
CA VAL A 6 -23.22 -2.37 -68.00
C VAL A 6 -22.55 -1.63 -69.15
N ARG A 7 -22.80 -0.34 -69.30
CA ARG A 7 -22.10 0.50 -70.28
C ARG A 7 -20.98 1.28 -69.59
N THR A 8 -19.73 0.89 -69.85
CA THR A 8 -18.52 1.57 -69.35
C THR A 8 -17.90 2.44 -70.44
N ALA A 9 -16.80 3.13 -70.13
CA ALA A 9 -16.05 3.91 -71.11
C ALA A 9 -15.45 3.03 -72.23
N ASP A 10 -15.25 1.74 -71.98
CA ASP A 10 -14.65 0.77 -72.89
C ASP A 10 -15.69 -0.03 -73.72
N GLY A 11 -16.99 0.29 -73.57
CA GLY A 11 -18.09 -0.33 -74.31
C GLY A 11 -19.14 -1.00 -73.42
N GLU A 12 -20.00 -1.82 -74.04
CA GLU A 12 -21.03 -2.60 -73.34
C GLU A 12 -20.44 -3.93 -72.87
N GLN A 13 -20.56 -4.21 -71.57
CA GLN A 13 -20.08 -5.43 -70.93
C GLN A 13 -21.27 -6.20 -70.34
N SER A 14 -21.32 -7.52 -70.55
CA SER A 14 -22.29 -8.40 -69.90
C SER A 14 -21.66 -9.02 -68.67
N LEU A 15 -22.24 -8.78 -67.49
CA LEU A 15 -21.77 -9.28 -66.20
C LEU A 15 -22.81 -10.23 -65.59
N SER A 16 -22.34 -11.21 -64.84
CA SER A 16 -23.18 -11.92 -63.88
C SER A 16 -23.56 -10.98 -62.72
N ILE A 17 -24.62 -11.34 -61.99
CA ILE A 17 -25.04 -10.59 -60.79
C ILE A 17 -23.88 -10.53 -59.77
N GLU A 18 -23.18 -11.64 -59.55
CA GLU A 18 -22.05 -11.73 -58.61
C GLU A 18 -20.90 -10.80 -59.02
N GLU A 19 -20.57 -10.75 -60.32
CA GLU A 19 -19.56 -9.83 -60.85
C GLU A 19 -19.99 -8.38 -60.72
N PHE A 20 -21.26 -8.07 -61.01
CA PHE A 20 -21.82 -6.73 -60.84
C PHE A 20 -21.74 -6.27 -59.37
N GLU A 21 -22.15 -7.11 -58.43
CA GLU A 21 -22.03 -6.83 -56.99
C GLU A 21 -20.57 -6.62 -56.57
N ALA A 22 -19.66 -7.48 -57.03
CA ALA A 22 -18.23 -7.38 -56.74
C ALA A 22 -17.64 -6.07 -57.28
N GLN A 23 -18.01 -5.66 -58.49
CA GLN A 23 -17.57 -4.41 -59.10
C GLN A 23 -18.12 -3.17 -58.38
N ILE A 24 -19.38 -3.19 -57.90
CA ILE A 24 -19.94 -2.12 -57.04
C ILE A 24 -19.12 -2.01 -55.75
N ARG A 25 -18.85 -3.13 -55.08
CA ARG A 25 -18.07 -3.16 -53.83
C ARG A 25 -16.63 -2.66 -54.02
N ARG A 26 -16.06 -2.82 -55.22
CA ARG A 26 -14.74 -2.29 -55.62
C ARG A 26 -14.79 -0.83 -56.11
N GLY A 27 -15.99 -0.27 -56.29
CA GLY A 27 -16.20 1.08 -56.81
C GLY A 27 -15.85 1.24 -58.28
N GLN A 28 -15.87 0.14 -59.04
CA GLN A 28 -15.61 0.13 -60.48
C GLN A 28 -16.84 0.59 -61.29
N ILE A 29 -18.03 0.56 -60.67
CA ILE A 29 -19.28 1.04 -61.25
C ILE A 29 -19.66 2.37 -60.57
N SER A 30 -19.72 3.45 -61.35
CA SER A 30 -20.17 4.78 -60.93
C SER A 30 -21.69 4.80 -60.70
N PRO A 31 -22.23 5.63 -59.78
CA PRO A 31 -23.67 5.81 -59.60
C PRO A 31 -24.44 6.18 -60.88
N THR A 32 -23.79 6.83 -61.84
CA THR A 32 -24.35 7.26 -63.13
C THR A 32 -24.03 6.29 -64.27
N THR A 33 -23.49 5.11 -63.97
CA THR A 33 -23.19 4.11 -65.01
C THR A 33 -24.51 3.56 -65.54
N PRO A 34 -24.77 3.62 -66.86
CA PRO A 34 -25.98 3.03 -67.41
C PRO A 34 -25.93 1.50 -67.26
N VAL A 35 -26.98 0.95 -66.68
CA VAL A 35 -27.16 -0.48 -66.45
C VAL A 35 -28.48 -0.94 -67.04
N ARG A 36 -28.49 -2.13 -67.62
CA ARG A 36 -29.70 -2.80 -68.10
C ARG A 36 -29.76 -4.19 -67.52
N PHE A 37 -30.85 -4.50 -66.85
CA PHE A 37 -31.08 -5.82 -66.32
C PHE A 37 -32.45 -6.29 -66.79
N ALA A 38 -32.48 -7.18 -67.79
CA ALA A 38 -33.71 -7.56 -68.50
C ALA A 38 -34.87 -7.97 -67.58
N VAL A 39 -34.56 -8.56 -66.42
CA VAL A 39 -35.54 -9.00 -65.42
C VAL A 39 -36.14 -7.85 -64.60
N LEU A 40 -35.40 -6.77 -64.35
CA LEU A 40 -35.85 -5.63 -63.52
C LEU A 40 -36.21 -4.37 -64.32
N THR A 41 -35.47 -4.09 -65.40
CA THR A 41 -35.57 -2.85 -66.17
C THR A 41 -36.11 -3.05 -67.58
N GLY A 42 -36.36 -4.30 -67.99
CA GLY A 42 -36.68 -4.65 -69.38
C GLY A 42 -35.56 -4.21 -70.34
N ASP A 43 -35.93 -3.56 -71.44
CA ASP A 43 -34.99 -3.03 -72.43
C ASP A 43 -34.42 -1.64 -72.08
N ARG A 44 -34.85 -1.05 -70.96
CA ARG A 44 -34.43 0.31 -70.56
C ARG A 44 -33.09 0.28 -69.84
N TRP A 45 -32.26 1.25 -70.22
CA TRP A 45 -31.06 1.63 -69.48
C TRP A 45 -31.44 2.59 -68.36
N VAL A 46 -31.01 2.28 -67.15
CA VAL A 46 -31.20 3.14 -65.95
C VAL A 46 -29.85 3.42 -65.31
N ASP A 47 -29.75 4.48 -64.51
CA ASP A 47 -28.52 4.71 -63.76
C ASP A 47 -28.35 3.64 -62.68
N ALA A 48 -27.10 3.24 -62.40
CA ALA A 48 -26.82 2.24 -61.39
C ALA A 48 -27.42 2.58 -60.03
N ARG A 49 -27.43 3.87 -59.65
CA ARG A 49 -28.03 4.36 -58.39
C ARG A 49 -29.54 4.10 -58.24
N ASP A 50 -30.25 3.87 -59.35
CA ASP A 50 -31.69 3.61 -59.33
C ASP A 50 -32.00 2.15 -58.98
N LEU A 51 -31.00 1.25 -59.06
CA LEU A 51 -31.13 -0.13 -58.64
C LEU A 51 -31.00 -0.25 -57.11
N GLU A 52 -31.95 -0.96 -56.48
CA GLU A 52 -31.92 -1.21 -55.04
C GLU A 52 -30.64 -1.97 -54.62
N VAL A 53 -30.21 -2.95 -55.42
CA VAL A 53 -28.96 -3.70 -55.19
C VAL A 53 -27.75 -2.77 -55.15
N PHE A 54 -27.67 -1.78 -56.05
CA PHE A 54 -26.60 -0.79 -56.03
C PHE A 54 -26.67 0.08 -54.78
N ARG A 55 -27.85 0.60 -54.42
CA ARG A 55 -28.02 1.43 -53.22
C ARG A 55 -27.64 0.70 -51.93
N ARG A 56 -27.88 -0.61 -51.86
CA ARG A 56 -27.50 -1.45 -50.72
C ARG A 56 -26.00 -1.72 -50.66
N LEU A 57 -25.32 -1.81 -51.81
CA LEU A 57 -23.89 -2.19 -51.89
C LEU A 57 -22.92 -1.01 -52.00
N TYR A 58 -23.37 0.12 -52.54
CA TYR A 58 -22.54 1.29 -52.79
C TYR A 58 -22.25 2.05 -51.49
N ALA A 59 -21.01 1.95 -51.01
CA ALA A 59 -20.55 2.57 -49.78
C ALA A 59 -19.41 3.57 -50.06
N PRO A 60 -19.72 4.84 -50.37
CA PRO A 60 -18.72 5.82 -50.85
C PRO A 60 -17.58 6.06 -49.84
N ALA A 61 -17.89 6.08 -48.53
CA ALA A 61 -16.88 6.21 -47.48
C ALA A 61 -15.88 5.04 -47.46
N ARG A 62 -16.35 3.81 -47.69
CA ARG A 62 -15.48 2.61 -47.75
C ARG A 62 -14.59 2.64 -49.00
N LEU A 63 -15.15 3.04 -50.13
CA LEU A 63 -14.38 3.19 -51.38
C LEU A 63 -13.30 4.26 -51.27
N HIS A 64 -13.65 5.42 -50.70
CA HIS A 64 -12.68 6.48 -50.43
C HIS A 64 -11.57 6.01 -49.49
N PHE A 65 -11.93 5.29 -48.42
CA PHE A 65 -10.98 4.67 -47.51
C PHE A 65 -10.02 3.74 -48.25
N THR A 66 -10.52 2.75 -48.99
CA THR A 66 -9.67 1.75 -49.68
C THR A 66 -8.74 2.40 -50.71
N ARG A 67 -9.17 3.46 -51.41
CA ARG A 67 -8.34 4.17 -52.40
C ARG A 67 -7.28 5.06 -51.77
N THR A 68 -7.62 5.73 -50.67
CA THR A 68 -6.79 6.81 -50.09
C THR A 68 -5.94 6.34 -48.92
N PHE A 69 -6.26 5.18 -48.32
CA PHE A 69 -5.55 4.67 -47.16
C PHE A 69 -4.06 4.49 -47.44
N SER A 70 -3.24 5.15 -46.64
CA SER A 70 -1.80 5.02 -46.64
C SER A 70 -1.24 5.18 -45.24
N LEU A 71 -0.07 4.59 -45.02
CA LEU A 71 0.74 4.78 -43.81
C LEU A 71 1.94 5.71 -44.08
N GLY A 72 1.81 6.57 -45.10
CA GLY A 72 2.91 7.39 -45.61
C GLY A 72 3.08 8.73 -44.90
N ALA A 73 2.14 9.14 -44.03
CA ALA A 73 2.29 10.38 -43.29
C ALA A 73 3.31 10.21 -42.17
N PHE A 74 4.17 11.21 -42.00
CA PHE A 74 5.17 11.19 -40.94
C PHE A 74 4.50 11.29 -39.56
N PRO A 75 4.79 10.37 -38.62
CA PRO A 75 4.09 10.28 -37.33
C PRO A 75 4.70 11.23 -36.29
N TRP A 76 4.44 12.54 -36.45
CA TRP A 76 5.03 13.59 -35.60
C TRP A 76 4.81 13.38 -34.11
N LEU A 77 3.61 12.93 -33.70
CA LEU A 77 3.31 12.77 -32.28
C LEU A 77 4.06 11.58 -31.69
N THR A 78 4.12 10.46 -32.42
CA THR A 78 4.90 9.27 -32.04
C THR A 78 6.38 9.62 -31.91
N VAL A 79 6.96 10.32 -32.90
CA VAL A 79 8.37 10.76 -32.82
C VAL A 79 8.60 11.69 -31.65
N SER A 80 7.69 12.63 -31.39
CA SER A 80 7.77 13.54 -30.24
C SER A 80 7.76 12.78 -28.92
N LEU A 81 6.92 11.75 -28.78
CA LEU A 81 6.91 10.88 -27.61
C LEU A 81 8.19 10.06 -27.46
N CYS A 82 8.78 9.60 -28.56
CA CYS A 82 10.07 8.92 -28.51
C CYS A 82 11.19 9.85 -28.04
N LEU A 83 11.27 11.05 -28.62
CA LEU A 83 12.27 12.06 -28.25
C LEU A 83 12.11 12.52 -26.80
N LEU A 84 10.87 12.69 -26.32
CA LEU A 84 10.59 13.02 -24.92
C LEU A 84 11.13 11.94 -23.98
N GLN A 85 10.94 10.66 -24.29
CA GLN A 85 11.43 9.56 -23.45
C GLN A 85 12.95 9.46 -23.44
N ILE A 86 13.60 9.71 -24.58
CA ILE A 86 15.06 9.81 -24.65
C ILE A 86 15.56 10.99 -23.79
N ALA A 87 14.91 12.15 -23.88
CA ALA A 87 15.26 13.31 -23.08
C ALA A 87 15.08 13.05 -21.57
N ILE A 88 14.00 12.39 -21.17
CA ILE A 88 13.75 11.99 -19.76
C ILE A 88 14.80 10.99 -19.29
N TYR A 89 15.16 10.00 -20.11
CA TYR A 89 16.20 9.03 -19.77
C TYR A 89 17.54 9.73 -19.48
N VAL A 90 17.94 10.64 -20.35
CA VAL A 90 19.17 11.44 -20.17
C VAL A 90 19.07 12.37 -18.95
N ALA A 91 17.90 12.97 -18.70
CA ALA A 91 17.70 13.85 -17.56
C ALA A 91 17.79 13.12 -16.20
N VAL A 92 17.34 11.86 -16.13
CA VAL A 92 17.33 11.07 -14.89
C VAL A 92 18.63 10.30 -14.68
N GLY A 93 19.19 9.73 -15.75
CA GLY A 93 20.34 8.82 -15.70
C GLY A 93 21.64 9.36 -16.29
N GLY A 94 21.64 10.57 -16.87
CA GLY A 94 22.79 11.07 -17.62
C GLY A 94 23.06 10.23 -18.88
N PHE A 95 24.33 9.97 -19.15
CA PHE A 95 24.77 9.12 -20.28
C PHE A 95 25.18 7.71 -19.85
N ASP A 96 24.84 7.32 -18.61
CA ASP A 96 25.12 5.98 -18.11
C ASP A 96 24.27 4.93 -18.83
N ARG A 97 24.78 3.68 -18.90
CA ARG A 97 24.07 2.58 -19.58
C ARG A 97 22.82 2.10 -18.83
N SER A 98 22.73 2.40 -17.53
CA SER A 98 21.66 1.97 -16.64
C SER A 98 21.42 3.00 -15.54
N VAL A 99 20.18 3.13 -15.11
CA VAL A 99 19.73 4.04 -14.05
C VAL A 99 19.40 3.22 -12.80
N ALA A 100 19.97 3.63 -11.67
CA ALA A 100 19.66 3.02 -10.37
C ALA A 100 18.18 3.24 -9.99
N LEU A 101 17.69 2.44 -9.03
CA LEU A 101 16.29 2.50 -8.61
C LEU A 101 15.92 3.83 -7.93
N ASP A 102 16.80 4.40 -7.10
CA ASP A 102 16.49 5.61 -6.33
C ASP A 102 16.21 6.84 -7.23
N PRO A 103 17.04 7.16 -8.25
CA PRO A 103 16.71 8.21 -9.22
C PRO A 103 15.39 7.95 -9.95
N LEU A 104 15.09 6.70 -10.31
CA LEU A 104 13.83 6.35 -10.97
C LEU A 104 12.63 6.58 -10.04
N LEU A 105 12.72 6.16 -8.77
CA LEU A 105 11.69 6.41 -7.77
C LEU A 105 11.52 7.90 -7.49
N ALA A 106 12.60 8.68 -7.47
CA ALA A 106 12.53 10.14 -7.36
C ALA A 106 11.83 10.77 -8.57
N ALA A 107 12.10 10.28 -9.78
CA ALA A 107 11.58 10.79 -11.04
C ALA A 107 10.13 10.36 -11.36
N GLY A 108 9.56 9.41 -10.62
CA GLY A 108 8.15 9.02 -10.79
C GLY A 108 7.89 7.57 -11.17
N ALA A 109 8.87 6.66 -11.01
CA ALA A 109 8.64 5.25 -11.25
C ALA A 109 7.43 4.75 -10.45
N LYS A 110 6.66 3.83 -11.03
CA LYS A 110 5.49 3.28 -10.34
C LYS A 110 6.02 2.51 -9.15
N MET A 111 5.47 2.80 -7.98
CA MET A 111 5.73 2.08 -6.74
C MET A 111 4.46 2.14 -5.91
N GLN A 112 3.93 0.99 -5.50
CA GLN A 112 2.56 0.91 -4.97
C GLN A 112 2.38 1.79 -3.71
N PRO A 113 3.26 1.74 -2.70
CA PRO A 113 3.09 2.57 -1.49
C PRO A 113 3.07 4.07 -1.78
N ASN A 114 3.89 4.56 -2.72
CA ASN A 114 3.86 5.96 -3.14
C ASN A 114 2.49 6.38 -3.68
N ILE A 115 1.83 5.51 -4.45
CA ILE A 115 0.54 5.81 -5.07
C ILE A 115 -0.59 5.74 -4.03
N VAL A 116 -0.65 4.64 -3.27
CA VAL A 116 -1.81 4.33 -2.42
C VAL A 116 -1.72 4.92 -1.01
N GLU A 117 -0.51 5.23 -0.52
CA GLU A 117 -0.29 5.76 0.82
C GLU A 117 0.08 7.24 0.81
N LEU A 118 0.91 7.67 -0.15
CA LEU A 118 1.37 9.08 -0.24
C LEU A 118 0.53 9.94 -1.19
N GLY A 119 -0.36 9.32 -1.97
CA GLY A 119 -1.21 10.01 -2.95
C GLY A 119 -0.44 10.46 -4.20
N GLU A 120 0.71 9.87 -4.50
CA GLU A 120 1.53 10.18 -5.69
C GLU A 120 0.95 9.53 -6.96
N THR A 121 -0.35 9.70 -7.20
CA THR A 121 -1.09 9.11 -8.33
C THR A 121 -0.60 9.59 -9.69
N TRP A 122 0.12 10.71 -9.77
CA TRP A 122 0.82 11.18 -10.97
C TRP A 122 1.87 10.17 -11.47
N ARG A 123 2.33 9.24 -10.63
CA ARG A 123 3.15 8.08 -11.01
C ARG A 123 2.45 7.13 -11.98
N LEU A 124 1.12 7.11 -12.00
CA LEU A 124 0.35 6.34 -12.98
C LEU A 124 0.64 6.79 -14.41
N LEU A 125 1.07 8.04 -14.61
CA LEU A 125 1.48 8.55 -15.92
C LEU A 125 3.00 8.51 -16.08
N THR A 126 3.73 9.13 -15.16
CA THR A 126 5.18 9.37 -15.30
C THR A 126 6.01 8.10 -15.42
N ALA A 127 5.62 7.02 -14.73
CA ALA A 127 6.30 5.73 -14.82
C ALA A 127 6.41 5.19 -16.25
N ASN A 128 5.42 5.46 -17.11
CA ASN A 128 5.41 5.01 -18.50
C ASN A 128 6.45 5.69 -19.39
N PHE A 129 7.13 6.74 -18.91
CA PHE A 129 8.13 7.48 -19.67
C PHE A 129 9.56 7.27 -19.16
N LEU A 130 9.71 6.60 -18.02
CA LEU A 130 11.01 6.29 -17.41
C LEU A 130 11.57 4.98 -17.95
N HIS A 131 12.88 4.85 -18.05
CA HIS A 131 13.54 3.64 -18.51
C HIS A 131 14.76 3.33 -17.64
N ARG A 132 14.96 2.05 -17.35
CA ARG A 132 16.05 1.61 -16.47
C ARG A 132 17.39 1.43 -17.18
N ASP A 133 17.39 1.20 -18.49
CA ASP A 133 18.60 0.91 -19.27
C ASP A 133 18.41 1.24 -20.76
N VAL A 134 19.53 1.39 -21.49
CA VAL A 134 19.54 1.77 -22.91
C VAL A 134 18.83 0.74 -23.80
N LEU A 135 18.96 -0.55 -23.49
CA LEU A 135 18.35 -1.62 -24.29
C LEU A 135 16.82 -1.61 -24.14
N HIS A 136 16.34 -1.43 -22.91
CA HIS A 136 14.93 -1.26 -22.59
C HIS A 136 14.36 -0.02 -23.29
N LEU A 137 15.06 1.11 -23.25
CA LEU A 137 14.66 2.32 -23.98
C LEU A 137 14.61 2.06 -25.50
N PHE A 138 15.65 1.45 -26.07
CA PHE A 138 15.74 1.16 -27.50
C PHE A 138 14.53 0.35 -28.00
N PHE A 139 14.22 -0.78 -27.35
CA PHE A 139 13.09 -1.60 -27.76
C PHE A 139 11.75 -0.87 -27.62
N ASN A 140 11.57 -0.07 -26.56
CA ASN A 140 10.38 0.76 -26.42
C ASN A 140 10.24 1.75 -27.58
N MET A 141 11.31 2.47 -27.94
CA MET A 141 11.28 3.43 -29.05
C MET A 141 11.03 2.72 -30.39
N PHE A 142 11.66 1.56 -30.59
CA PHE A 142 11.48 0.76 -31.79
C PHE A 142 10.02 0.36 -31.99
N PHE A 143 9.38 -0.23 -30.98
CA PHE A 143 7.99 -0.66 -31.12
C PHE A 143 7.00 0.51 -31.10
N LEU A 144 7.25 1.54 -30.28
CA LEU A 144 6.43 2.74 -30.26
C LEU A 144 6.45 3.43 -31.62
N PHE A 145 7.61 3.57 -32.28
CA PHE A 145 7.71 4.13 -33.62
C PHE A 145 6.97 3.28 -34.66
N ASN A 146 7.22 1.97 -34.70
CA ASN A 146 6.64 1.08 -35.71
C ASN A 146 5.11 0.95 -35.59
N VAL A 147 4.62 0.65 -34.38
CA VAL A 147 3.19 0.40 -34.15
C VAL A 147 2.46 1.71 -33.90
N GLY A 148 3.01 2.60 -33.07
CA GLY A 148 2.43 3.90 -32.78
C GLY A 148 2.31 4.77 -34.02
N GLY A 149 3.35 4.84 -34.86
CA GLY A 149 3.30 5.60 -36.10
C GLY A 149 2.27 5.06 -37.09
N THR A 150 2.08 3.74 -37.13
CA THR A 150 1.03 3.09 -37.90
C THR A 150 -0.37 3.49 -37.40
N ILE A 151 -0.58 3.49 -36.08
CA ILE A 151 -1.87 3.86 -35.47
C ILE A 151 -2.17 5.36 -35.57
N GLU A 152 -1.16 6.23 -35.46
CA GLU A 152 -1.27 7.67 -35.68
C GLU A 152 -1.72 8.00 -37.13
N ASN A 153 -1.23 7.22 -38.11
CA ASN A 153 -1.67 7.32 -39.50
C ASN A 153 -3.15 6.94 -39.69
N VAL A 154 -3.71 6.10 -38.81
CA VAL A 154 -5.08 5.58 -38.91
C VAL A 154 -6.11 6.51 -38.26
N TYR A 155 -5.81 7.02 -37.07
CA TYR A 155 -6.78 7.75 -36.23
C TYR A 155 -6.53 9.26 -36.21
N ARG A 156 -7.48 10.04 -35.65
CA ARG A 156 -7.28 11.47 -35.41
C ARG A 156 -6.29 11.65 -34.25
N VAL A 157 -5.63 12.81 -34.19
CA VAL A 157 -4.70 13.16 -33.10
C VAL A 157 -5.35 12.97 -31.71
N GLN A 158 -6.59 13.44 -31.51
CA GLN A 158 -7.30 13.29 -30.23
C GLN A 158 -7.62 11.83 -29.87
N ASP A 159 -7.91 10.99 -30.87
CA ASP A 159 -8.21 9.56 -30.66
C ASP A 159 -6.92 8.81 -30.28
N TYR A 160 -5.80 9.16 -30.92
CA TYR A 160 -4.48 8.62 -30.62
C TYR A 160 -3.99 9.05 -29.24
N LEU A 161 -4.12 10.33 -28.87
CA LEU A 161 -3.79 10.80 -27.52
C LEU A 161 -4.61 10.12 -26.44
N TRP A 162 -5.92 9.97 -26.64
CA TRP A 162 -6.79 9.25 -25.71
C TRP A 162 -6.36 7.79 -25.56
N LEU A 163 -6.04 7.12 -26.67
CA LEU A 163 -5.54 5.76 -26.67
C LEU A 163 -4.22 5.64 -25.88
N ILE A 164 -3.28 6.56 -26.06
CA ILE A 164 -2.01 6.60 -25.32
C ILE A 164 -2.25 6.79 -23.82
N VAL A 165 -3.07 7.78 -23.44
CA VAL A 165 -3.35 8.10 -22.03
C VAL A 165 -4.07 6.95 -21.34
N VAL A 166 -5.10 6.36 -21.95
CA VAL A 166 -5.80 5.22 -21.35
C VAL A 166 -4.88 4.03 -21.22
N SER A 167 -4.08 3.72 -22.24
CA SER A 167 -3.13 2.60 -22.17
C SER A 167 -2.07 2.81 -21.09
N ALA A 168 -1.55 4.04 -20.94
CA ALA A 168 -0.59 4.40 -19.89
C ALA A 168 -1.20 4.24 -18.49
N LEU A 169 -2.43 4.74 -18.30
CA LEU A 169 -3.14 4.67 -17.02
C LEU A 169 -3.55 3.25 -16.68
N SER A 170 -4.06 2.47 -17.64
CA SER A 170 -4.48 1.08 -17.40
C SER A 170 -3.29 0.16 -17.11
N THR A 171 -2.14 0.42 -17.75
CA THR A 171 -0.86 -0.25 -17.47
C THR A 171 -0.50 -0.13 -16.00
N THR A 172 -0.30 1.10 -15.54
CA THR A 172 0.19 1.36 -14.19
C THR A 172 -0.88 1.12 -13.13
N LEU A 173 -2.16 1.31 -13.45
CA LEU A 173 -3.27 0.98 -12.55
C LEU A 173 -3.33 -0.52 -12.29
N LEU A 174 -3.35 -1.36 -13.33
CA LEU A 174 -3.39 -2.81 -13.13
C LEU A 174 -2.12 -3.31 -12.43
N SER A 175 -0.95 -2.79 -12.80
CA SER A 175 0.29 -3.06 -12.08
C SER A 175 0.23 -2.66 -10.61
N THR A 176 -0.39 -1.52 -10.28
CA THR A 176 -0.53 -1.05 -8.88
C THR A 176 -1.48 -1.93 -8.09
N LEU A 177 -2.55 -2.46 -8.72
CA LEU A 177 -3.48 -3.38 -8.07
C LEU A 177 -2.87 -4.76 -7.83
N MET A 178 -2.01 -5.23 -8.74
CA MET A 178 -1.53 -6.62 -8.74
C MET A 178 -0.10 -6.81 -8.25
N SER A 179 0.70 -5.74 -8.18
CA SER A 179 2.13 -5.82 -7.84
C SER A 179 2.58 -4.66 -6.94
N VAL A 180 3.38 -5.01 -5.94
CA VAL A 180 4.06 -4.06 -5.05
C VAL A 180 5.39 -3.57 -5.61
N HIS A 181 5.91 -4.24 -6.65
CA HIS A 181 7.24 -3.99 -7.19
C HIS A 181 7.29 -2.72 -8.07
N PRO A 182 8.48 -2.12 -8.20
CA PRO A 182 8.67 -0.97 -9.06
C PRO A 182 8.44 -1.31 -10.53
N SER A 183 7.91 -0.36 -11.30
CA SER A 183 7.70 -0.51 -12.75
C SER A 183 7.97 0.79 -13.49
N VAL A 184 8.59 0.66 -14.67
CA VAL A 184 8.95 1.76 -15.58
C VAL A 184 8.83 1.30 -17.03
N GLY A 185 8.65 2.24 -17.96
CA GLY A 185 8.75 2.01 -19.39
C GLY A 185 7.43 2.16 -20.14
N SER A 186 7.50 2.52 -21.41
CA SER A 186 6.31 2.72 -22.24
C SER A 186 5.71 1.42 -22.79
N SER A 187 6.22 0.26 -22.40
CA SER A 187 5.85 -1.01 -23.02
C SER A 187 4.36 -1.30 -22.84
N GLY A 188 3.76 -0.88 -21.73
CA GLY A 188 2.30 -0.98 -21.56
C GLY A 188 1.51 -0.14 -22.57
N ILE A 189 1.98 1.08 -22.89
CA ILE A 189 1.44 1.89 -23.98
C ILE A 189 1.56 1.14 -25.32
N VAL A 190 2.73 0.55 -25.60
CA VAL A 190 2.97 -0.25 -26.80
C VAL A 190 2.01 -1.46 -26.88
N PHE A 191 1.78 -2.17 -25.78
CA PHE A 191 0.79 -3.25 -25.71
C PHE A 191 -0.64 -2.74 -25.96
N GLY A 192 -0.99 -1.55 -25.49
CA GLY A 192 -2.24 -0.89 -25.84
C GLY A 192 -2.36 -0.57 -27.33
N LEU A 193 -1.27 -0.12 -27.96
CA LEU A 193 -1.20 0.11 -29.40
C LEU A 193 -1.30 -1.19 -30.21
N PHE A 194 -0.70 -2.28 -29.73
CA PHE A 194 -0.92 -3.61 -30.31
C PHE A 194 -2.38 -4.04 -30.21
N GLY A 195 -3.01 -3.87 -29.04
CA GLY A 195 -4.44 -4.12 -28.86
C GLY A 195 -5.30 -3.31 -29.83
N ALA A 196 -4.99 -2.03 -30.02
CA ALA A 196 -5.67 -1.17 -30.98
C ALA A 196 -5.45 -1.61 -32.43
N ALA A 197 -4.23 -2.01 -32.80
CA ALA A 197 -3.91 -2.52 -34.14
C ALA A 197 -4.66 -3.82 -34.44
N SER A 198 -4.79 -4.71 -33.46
CA SER A 198 -5.60 -5.92 -33.56
C SER A 198 -7.06 -5.55 -33.79
N VAL A 199 -7.67 -4.73 -32.92
CA VAL A 199 -9.09 -4.32 -33.05
C VAL A 199 -9.36 -3.64 -34.39
N PHE A 200 -8.47 -2.75 -34.83
CA PHE A 200 -8.61 -2.08 -36.12
C PHE A 200 -8.64 -3.09 -37.28
N GLY A 201 -7.71 -4.06 -37.30
CA GLY A 201 -7.68 -5.07 -38.35
C GLY A 201 -8.87 -6.02 -38.31
N TYR A 202 -9.40 -6.35 -37.13
CA TYR A 202 -10.64 -7.11 -37.03
C TYR A 202 -11.85 -6.32 -37.56
N LYS A 203 -11.95 -5.03 -37.26
CA LYS A 203 -13.09 -4.19 -37.68
C LYS A 203 -13.05 -3.78 -39.15
N TYR A 204 -11.86 -3.58 -39.71
CA TYR A 204 -11.68 -2.93 -41.02
C TYR A 204 -10.79 -3.72 -41.98
N GLY A 205 -10.36 -4.93 -41.62
CA GLY A 205 -9.42 -5.74 -42.42
C GLY A 205 -9.92 -6.08 -43.82
N GLU A 206 -11.23 -6.29 -43.99
CA GLU A 206 -11.82 -6.61 -45.30
C GLU A 206 -11.64 -5.48 -46.32
N ILE A 207 -11.84 -4.24 -45.89
CA ILE A 207 -11.73 -3.03 -46.73
C ILE A 207 -10.30 -2.48 -46.80
N LEU A 208 -9.37 -3.05 -46.04
CA LEU A 208 -7.99 -2.63 -46.00
C LEU A 208 -7.24 -3.14 -47.24
N PRO A 209 -6.43 -2.29 -47.93
CA PRO A 209 -5.58 -2.75 -49.03
C PRO A 209 -4.66 -3.89 -48.59
N VAL A 210 -4.51 -4.90 -49.46
CA VAL A 210 -3.78 -6.16 -49.15
C VAL A 210 -2.40 -5.91 -48.55
N ARG A 211 -1.64 -4.95 -49.11
CA ARG A 211 -0.30 -4.57 -48.63
C ARG A 211 -0.22 -4.13 -47.16
N TYR A 212 -1.32 -3.63 -46.60
CA TYR A 212 -1.36 -3.13 -45.22
C TYR A 212 -1.92 -4.14 -44.22
N ARG A 213 -2.52 -5.25 -44.67
CA ARG A 213 -3.12 -6.27 -43.78
C ARG A 213 -2.11 -6.90 -42.83
N ARG A 214 -0.82 -6.92 -43.19
CA ARG A 214 0.28 -7.42 -42.33
C ARG A 214 0.55 -6.59 -41.07
N TYR A 215 0.04 -5.36 -40.99
CA TYR A 215 0.29 -4.46 -39.86
C TYR A 215 -0.85 -4.42 -38.84
N PHE A 216 -1.95 -5.15 -39.08
CA PHE A 216 -3.16 -5.05 -38.28
C PHE A 216 -3.83 -6.42 -38.07
N GLY A 217 -4.75 -6.49 -37.11
CA GLY A 217 -5.58 -7.68 -36.90
C GLY A 217 -4.79 -8.84 -36.31
N HIS A 218 -5.06 -10.05 -36.81
CA HIS A 218 -4.39 -11.27 -36.38
C HIS A 218 -2.89 -11.29 -36.71
N ALA A 219 -2.45 -10.55 -37.73
CA ALA A 219 -1.03 -10.48 -38.11
C ALA A 219 -0.13 -9.89 -37.02
N VAL A 220 -0.72 -9.12 -36.10
CA VAL A 220 -0.01 -8.45 -35.00
C VAL A 220 0.11 -9.35 -33.76
N LEU A 221 -0.78 -10.32 -33.61
CA LEU A 221 -0.87 -11.17 -32.42
C LEU A 221 0.41 -11.99 -32.16
N PRO A 222 1.06 -12.62 -33.16
CA PRO A 222 2.31 -13.37 -32.90
C PRO A 222 3.42 -12.49 -32.30
N TYR A 223 3.54 -11.24 -32.75
CA TYR A 223 4.54 -10.30 -32.23
C TYR A 223 4.22 -9.90 -30.78
N ALA A 224 2.96 -9.55 -30.49
CA ALA A 224 2.53 -9.19 -29.15
C ALA A 224 2.70 -10.37 -28.17
N LEU A 225 2.34 -11.59 -28.60
CA LEU A 225 2.49 -12.81 -27.80
C LEU A 225 3.96 -13.19 -27.60
N PHE A 226 4.81 -13.02 -28.61
CA PHE A 226 6.24 -13.25 -28.48
C PHE A 226 6.87 -12.30 -27.44
N ILE A 227 6.55 -11.01 -27.49
CA ILE A 227 7.06 -10.03 -26.52
C ILE A 227 6.54 -10.33 -25.11
N LEU A 228 5.27 -10.72 -24.98
CA LEU A 228 4.70 -11.13 -23.71
C LEU A 228 5.39 -12.39 -23.16
N TYR A 229 5.67 -13.38 -24.02
CA TYR A 229 6.39 -14.59 -23.65
C TYR A 229 7.81 -14.29 -23.15
N VAL A 230 8.56 -13.43 -23.86
CA VAL A 230 9.89 -12.97 -23.41
C VAL A 230 9.79 -12.22 -22.07
N GLY A 231 8.73 -11.43 -21.88
CA GLY A 231 8.42 -10.76 -20.61
C GLY A 231 8.15 -11.74 -19.47
N LEU A 232 7.37 -12.80 -19.70
CA LEU A 232 7.12 -13.86 -18.72
C LEU A 232 8.39 -14.64 -18.37
N ALA A 233 9.31 -14.78 -19.31
CA ALA A 233 10.60 -15.44 -19.08
C ALA A 233 11.62 -14.58 -18.30
N THR A 234 11.28 -13.32 -17.98
CA THR A 234 12.20 -12.38 -17.32
C THR A 234 11.56 -11.85 -16.04
N GLU A 235 12.12 -12.20 -14.87
CA GLU A 235 11.58 -11.82 -13.55
C GLU A 235 11.42 -10.31 -13.33
N SER A 236 12.20 -9.50 -14.04
CA SER A 236 12.16 -8.04 -13.92
C SER A 236 11.10 -7.34 -14.78
N THR A 237 10.23 -8.09 -15.46
CA THR A 237 9.22 -7.53 -16.37
C THR A 237 7.84 -7.43 -15.72
N ASP A 238 7.21 -6.27 -15.84
CA ASP A 238 5.86 -6.03 -15.34
C ASP A 238 4.77 -6.52 -16.31
N ASN A 239 4.49 -7.82 -16.27
CA ASN A 239 3.48 -8.45 -17.12
C ASN A 239 2.04 -7.99 -16.80
N TRP A 240 1.76 -7.59 -15.55
CA TRP A 240 0.46 -6.99 -15.19
C TRP A 240 0.29 -5.63 -15.85
N GLY A 241 1.38 -4.86 -15.94
CA GLY A 241 1.42 -3.63 -16.73
C GLY A 241 1.10 -3.88 -18.21
N HIS A 242 1.75 -4.86 -18.84
CA HIS A 242 1.51 -5.20 -20.25
C HIS A 242 0.05 -5.59 -20.52
N LEU A 243 -0.51 -6.45 -19.68
CA LEU A 243 -1.92 -6.86 -19.78
C LEU A 243 -2.85 -5.64 -19.61
N GLY A 244 -2.59 -4.79 -18.63
CA GLY A 244 -3.37 -3.58 -18.36
C GLY A 244 -3.38 -2.64 -19.55
N GLY A 245 -2.20 -2.40 -20.15
CA GLY A 245 -2.05 -1.61 -21.36
C GLY A 245 -2.84 -2.17 -22.55
N MET A 246 -2.70 -3.47 -22.82
CA MET A 246 -3.43 -4.15 -23.90
C MET A 246 -4.95 -4.05 -23.73
N VAL A 247 -5.47 -4.32 -22.53
CA VAL A 247 -6.91 -4.23 -22.23
C VAL A 247 -7.42 -2.80 -22.42
N GLY A 248 -6.69 -1.80 -21.90
CA GLY A 248 -7.04 -0.39 -22.08
C GLY A 248 -7.08 0.02 -23.56
N GLY A 249 -6.07 -0.41 -24.33
CA GLY A 249 -6.00 -0.13 -25.75
C GLY A 249 -7.13 -0.77 -26.56
N VAL A 250 -7.45 -2.05 -26.28
CA VAL A 250 -8.60 -2.74 -26.89
C VAL A 250 -9.90 -2.02 -26.56
N ALA A 251 -10.14 -1.70 -25.28
CA ALA A 251 -11.37 -1.06 -24.83
C ALA A 251 -11.62 0.27 -25.56
N VAL A 252 -10.57 1.10 -25.72
CA VAL A 252 -10.67 2.35 -26.48
C VAL A 252 -10.91 2.07 -27.96
N ALA A 253 -10.11 1.21 -28.58
CA ALA A 253 -10.12 0.97 -30.03
C ALA A 253 -11.46 0.40 -30.55
N VAL A 254 -12.19 -0.34 -29.72
CA VAL A 254 -13.54 -0.84 -30.06
C VAL A 254 -14.48 0.31 -30.41
N GLY A 255 -14.41 1.43 -29.68
CA GLY A 255 -15.22 2.63 -29.93
C GLY A 255 -14.69 3.56 -31.02
N LEU A 256 -13.42 3.43 -31.42
CA LEU A 256 -12.82 4.35 -32.38
C LEU A 256 -13.21 4.05 -33.83
N LYS A 257 -13.35 5.12 -34.62
CA LYS A 257 -13.50 5.07 -36.08
C LYS A 257 -12.30 5.76 -36.76
N PRO A 258 -11.72 5.16 -37.82
CA PRO A 258 -10.59 5.73 -38.57
C PRO A 258 -10.93 7.09 -39.16
N LYS A 259 -9.95 8.01 -39.25
CA LYS A 259 -10.19 9.38 -39.71
C LYS A 259 -10.76 9.45 -41.13
N LEU A 260 -10.30 8.57 -42.01
CA LEU A 260 -10.76 8.50 -43.41
C LEU A 260 -12.20 8.02 -43.56
N LEU A 261 -12.72 7.21 -42.63
CA LEU A 261 -14.12 6.77 -42.67
C LEU A 261 -15.10 7.82 -42.11
N ARG A 262 -14.58 8.88 -41.47
CA ARG A 262 -15.39 9.99 -40.93
C ARG A 262 -15.57 11.15 -41.90
N LEU A 263 -14.82 11.20 -43.00
CA LEU A 263 -14.83 12.32 -43.97
C LEU A 263 -16.19 12.57 -44.65
N GLY A 264 -17.14 11.64 -44.55
CA GLY A 264 -18.52 11.78 -45.06
C GLY A 264 -19.60 11.79 -43.97
N ASP A 265 -19.23 11.77 -42.69
CA ASP A 265 -20.21 11.87 -41.61
C ASP A 265 -20.75 13.31 -41.56
N PRO A 266 -22.05 13.52 -41.28
CA PRO A 266 -22.58 14.86 -41.04
C PRO A 266 -21.83 15.49 -39.85
N PRO A 267 -21.73 16.84 -39.80
CA PRO A 267 -21.05 17.51 -38.71
C PRO A 267 -21.61 17.02 -37.37
N PRO A 268 -20.74 16.78 -36.36
CA PRO A 268 -21.16 16.21 -35.09
C PRO A 268 -22.26 17.07 -34.46
N ARG A 269 -23.40 16.44 -34.15
CA ARG A 269 -24.58 17.11 -33.59
C ARG A 269 -24.42 17.54 -32.13
N SER A 270 -23.33 17.13 -31.47
CA SER A 270 -23.05 17.47 -30.07
C SER A 270 -21.56 17.66 -29.83
N PHE A 271 -21.22 18.46 -28.80
CA PHE A 271 -19.84 18.66 -28.35
C PHE A 271 -19.14 17.34 -28.01
N LEU A 272 -19.84 16.41 -27.33
CA LEU A 272 -19.31 15.09 -27.00
C LEU A 272 -19.02 14.25 -28.26
N ALA A 273 -19.83 14.35 -29.32
CA ALA A 273 -19.55 13.66 -30.57
C ALA A 273 -18.32 14.25 -31.30
N ALA A 274 -18.06 15.55 -31.14
CA ALA A 274 -16.93 16.24 -31.77
C ALA A 274 -15.60 16.00 -31.02
N TYR A 275 -15.65 16.13 -29.69
CA TYR A 275 -14.48 16.24 -28.80
C TYR A 275 -14.45 15.22 -27.66
N GLY A 276 -15.35 14.23 -27.66
CA GLY A 276 -15.46 13.21 -26.61
C GLY A 276 -14.13 12.62 -26.15
N PRO A 277 -13.25 12.14 -27.04
CA PRO A 277 -11.93 11.62 -26.65
C PRO A 277 -11.05 12.65 -25.94
N ALA A 278 -11.02 13.89 -26.40
CA ALA A 278 -10.25 14.97 -25.76
C ALA A 278 -10.83 15.32 -24.37
N PHE A 279 -12.16 15.40 -24.26
CA PHE A 279 -12.85 15.61 -23.00
C PHE A 279 -12.58 14.47 -22.01
N LEU A 280 -12.71 13.21 -22.43
CA LEU A 280 -12.41 12.05 -21.61
C LEU A 280 -10.94 11.99 -21.19
N THR A 281 -10.02 12.39 -22.08
CA THR A 281 -8.60 12.53 -21.75
C THR A 281 -8.41 13.53 -20.62
N ALA A 282 -8.98 14.73 -20.74
CA ALA A 282 -8.91 15.75 -19.70
C ALA A 282 -9.50 15.26 -18.38
N VAL A 283 -10.68 14.62 -18.41
CA VAL A 283 -11.33 14.05 -17.22
C VAL A 283 -10.46 12.98 -16.58
N ALA A 284 -9.85 12.07 -17.34
CA ALA A 284 -8.97 11.03 -16.82
C ALA A 284 -7.74 11.64 -16.12
N LEU A 285 -7.09 12.62 -16.76
CA LEU A 285 -5.94 13.32 -16.17
C LEU A 285 -6.33 14.06 -14.89
N ILE A 286 -7.44 14.82 -14.90
CA ILE A 286 -7.96 15.51 -13.70
C ILE A 286 -8.26 14.50 -12.60
N THR A 287 -8.91 13.38 -12.92
CA THR A 287 -9.25 12.32 -11.97
C THR A 287 -8.00 11.77 -11.28
N VAL A 288 -6.91 11.56 -12.02
CA VAL A 288 -5.63 11.12 -11.46
C VAL A 288 -5.13 12.11 -10.41
N PHE A 289 -5.07 13.40 -10.74
CA PHE A 289 -4.59 14.43 -9.80
C PHE A 289 -5.53 14.61 -8.60
N VAL A 290 -6.85 14.63 -8.82
CA VAL A 290 -7.85 14.76 -7.74
C VAL A 290 -7.78 13.56 -6.80
N ALA A 291 -7.70 12.33 -7.33
CA ALA A 291 -7.55 11.13 -6.50
C ALA A 291 -6.29 11.19 -5.63
N GLY A 292 -5.17 11.65 -6.19
CA GLY A 292 -3.93 11.84 -5.44
C GLY A 292 -4.07 12.86 -4.31
N ARG A 293 -4.74 13.99 -4.57
CA ARG A 293 -5.01 15.01 -3.55
C ARG A 293 -5.94 14.51 -2.45
N VAL A 294 -6.93 13.69 -2.79
CA VAL A 294 -7.83 13.04 -1.82
C VAL A 294 -7.03 12.07 -0.95
N ILE A 295 -6.23 11.17 -1.53
CA ILE A 295 -5.40 10.23 -0.77
C ILE A 295 -4.41 10.99 0.12
N HIS A 296 -3.76 12.02 -0.39
CA HIS A 296 -2.83 12.83 0.39
C HIS A 296 -3.51 13.57 1.55
N ALA A 297 -4.71 14.13 1.33
CA ALA A 297 -5.45 14.87 2.34
C ALA A 297 -6.02 13.96 3.45
N PHE A 298 -6.56 12.80 3.07
CA PHE A 298 -7.21 11.90 4.02
C PHE A 298 -6.29 10.78 4.54
N GLY A 299 -5.16 10.53 3.90
CA GLY A 299 -4.25 9.41 4.16
C GLY A 299 -4.80 8.04 3.73
N PRO A 300 -3.98 6.98 3.79
CA PRO A 300 -4.40 5.63 3.39
C PRO A 300 -5.53 5.08 4.26
N ALA A 301 -6.24 4.09 3.72
CA ALA A 301 -7.14 3.27 4.53
C ALA A 301 -6.33 2.54 5.61
N LEU A 302 -6.81 2.60 6.85
CA LEU A 302 -6.17 1.97 7.99
C LEU A 302 -6.99 0.79 8.48
N GLU A 303 -6.30 -0.30 8.81
CA GLU A 303 -6.85 -1.44 9.52
C GLU A 303 -6.46 -1.35 11.00
N ARG A 304 -7.39 -1.71 11.90
CA ARG A 304 -7.17 -1.68 13.35
C ARG A 304 -6.82 -3.07 13.86
N GLN A 305 -5.78 -3.15 14.67
CA GLN A 305 -5.41 -4.34 15.41
C GLN A 305 -5.56 -4.10 16.91
N LEU A 306 -6.33 -4.98 17.55
CA LEU A 306 -6.58 -4.97 18.97
C LEU A 306 -5.75 -6.07 19.65
N TYR A 307 -4.88 -5.65 20.57
CA TYR A 307 -4.10 -6.54 21.41
C TYR A 307 -4.87 -6.76 22.72
N ASN A 308 -5.83 -7.70 22.70
CA ASN A 308 -6.79 -7.92 23.78
C ASN A 308 -6.15 -8.14 25.15
N GLN A 309 -5.03 -8.87 25.23
CA GLN A 309 -4.38 -9.21 26.49
C GLN A 309 -3.74 -8.00 27.18
N SER A 310 -3.30 -7.01 26.42
CA SER A 310 -2.65 -5.80 26.93
C SER A 310 -3.51 -4.56 26.79
N GLY A 311 -4.63 -4.62 26.08
CA GLY A 311 -5.54 -3.49 25.94
C GLY A 311 -4.94 -2.32 25.17
N ILE A 312 -4.23 -2.57 24.07
CA ILE A 312 -3.82 -1.53 23.12
C ILE A 312 -4.44 -1.78 21.75
N VAL A 313 -4.90 -0.70 21.12
CA VAL A 313 -5.31 -0.69 19.71
C VAL A 313 -4.30 0.15 18.96
N VAL A 314 -3.76 -0.39 17.88
CA VAL A 314 -2.95 0.35 16.89
C VAL A 314 -3.55 0.17 15.51
N SER A 315 -3.28 1.12 14.63
CA SER A 315 -3.73 1.03 13.24
C SER A 315 -2.56 1.19 12.27
N TYR A 316 -2.60 0.43 11.18
CA TYR A 316 -1.62 0.48 10.10
C TYR A 316 -2.34 0.51 8.75
N PRO A 317 -1.69 0.99 7.68
CA PRO A 317 -2.27 0.93 6.34
C PRO A 317 -2.63 -0.51 5.94
N SER A 318 -3.81 -0.70 5.35
CA SER A 318 -4.38 -2.03 5.09
C SER A 318 -3.56 -2.89 4.11
N GLY A 319 -2.66 -2.29 3.33
CA GLY A 319 -1.77 -3.00 2.41
C GLY A 319 -0.46 -3.50 3.04
N TRP A 320 -0.19 -3.17 4.31
CA TRP A 320 1.04 -3.55 4.97
C TRP A 320 1.06 -5.04 5.32
N ARG A 321 2.25 -5.65 5.20
CA ARG A 321 2.47 -7.09 5.41
C ARG A 321 3.30 -7.33 6.65
N ASP A 322 3.05 -8.46 7.32
CA ASP A 322 3.87 -8.93 8.43
C ASP A 322 5.30 -9.24 7.97
N GLY A 323 6.27 -8.95 8.84
CA GLY A 323 7.69 -9.16 8.61
C GLY A 323 8.51 -8.72 9.83
N THR A 324 9.77 -8.36 9.59
CA THR A 324 10.66 -7.79 10.58
C THR A 324 11.09 -6.39 10.16
N ASN A 325 11.23 -5.47 11.12
CA ASN A 325 11.82 -4.17 10.85
C ASN A 325 13.35 -4.23 10.90
N HIS A 326 14.00 -3.11 10.58
CA HIS A 326 15.46 -2.97 10.61
C HIS A 326 16.10 -3.09 12.01
N LEU A 327 15.28 -3.18 13.06
CA LEU A 327 15.72 -3.43 14.44
C LEU A 327 15.51 -4.89 14.87
N GLY A 328 15.16 -5.78 13.93
CA GLY A 328 14.88 -7.19 14.24
C GLY A 328 13.55 -7.43 14.96
N MET A 329 12.70 -6.40 15.10
CA MET A 329 11.40 -6.51 15.76
C MET A 329 10.34 -7.04 14.79
N THR A 330 9.41 -7.85 15.28
CA THR A 330 8.19 -8.19 14.53
C THR A 330 7.44 -6.91 14.19
N ALA A 331 7.17 -6.71 12.90
CA ALA A 331 6.60 -5.48 12.39
C ALA A 331 5.70 -5.72 11.18
N ARG A 332 4.87 -4.72 10.87
CA ARG A 332 4.17 -4.62 9.59
C ARG A 332 4.79 -3.52 8.76
N GLY A 333 4.90 -3.71 7.46
CA GLY A 333 5.45 -2.68 6.59
C GLY A 333 5.09 -2.81 5.13
N ASN A 334 5.62 -1.87 4.35
CA ASN A 334 5.44 -1.81 2.91
C ASN A 334 6.74 -2.08 2.16
N ALA A 335 6.65 -2.17 0.84
CA ALA A 335 7.78 -2.45 -0.03
C ALA A 335 8.81 -1.30 -0.14
N LEU A 336 8.58 -0.14 0.51
CA LEU A 336 9.57 0.94 0.63
C LEU A 336 10.44 0.79 1.89
N GLY A 337 10.26 -0.27 2.69
CA GLY A 337 10.96 -0.41 3.98
C GLY A 337 10.39 0.48 5.08
N THR A 338 9.19 1.04 4.89
CA THR A 338 8.48 1.74 5.97
C THR A 338 7.71 0.74 6.81
N THR A 339 7.87 0.79 8.14
CA THR A 339 7.38 -0.24 9.06
C THR A 339 6.79 0.35 10.35
N LEU A 340 5.92 -0.43 11.01
CA LEU A 340 5.46 -0.27 12.39
C LEU A 340 5.77 -1.57 13.12
N GLY A 341 6.66 -1.50 14.10
CA GLY A 341 6.85 -2.53 15.12
C GLY A 341 6.08 -2.18 16.39
N LEU A 342 5.54 -3.18 17.07
CA LEU A 342 4.97 -3.02 18.41
C LEU A 342 5.52 -4.12 19.31
N VAL A 343 6.14 -3.71 20.41
CA VAL A 343 6.50 -4.59 21.53
C VAL A 343 5.61 -4.25 22.69
N VAL A 344 5.07 -5.30 23.32
CA VAL A 344 4.23 -5.21 24.51
C VAL A 344 4.89 -6.01 25.61
N GLU A 345 5.27 -5.34 26.68
CA GLU A 345 5.86 -5.96 27.85
C GLU A 345 4.85 -5.97 28.99
N ARG A 346 4.67 -7.15 29.61
CA ARG A 346 3.77 -7.35 30.77
C ARG A 346 4.48 -7.98 31.96
N ALA A 347 5.65 -8.59 31.76
CA ALA A 347 6.27 -9.50 32.74
C ALA A 347 7.05 -8.80 33.87
N SER A 348 6.69 -7.57 34.23
CA SER A 348 7.39 -6.84 35.30
C SER A 348 6.79 -7.16 36.67
N GLU A 349 7.64 -7.31 37.68
CA GLU A 349 7.24 -7.51 39.09
C GLU A 349 6.83 -6.19 39.79
N ALA A 350 7.08 -5.06 39.13
CA ALA A 350 6.72 -3.72 39.57
C ALA A 350 6.19 -2.89 38.37
N PRO A 351 5.46 -1.80 38.60
CA PRO A 351 5.07 -0.89 37.53
C PRO A 351 6.28 -0.36 36.77
N PHE A 352 6.13 -0.22 35.46
CA PHE A 352 7.16 0.38 34.64
C PHE A 352 7.32 1.87 34.98
N ASP A 353 8.53 2.38 34.80
CA ASP A 353 8.82 3.81 34.83
C ASP A 353 9.33 4.27 33.45
N LEU A 354 8.85 5.42 33.01
CA LEU A 354 9.16 5.95 31.69
C LEU A 354 10.67 6.20 31.47
N LEU A 355 11.44 6.58 32.51
CA LEU A 355 12.88 6.77 32.36
C LEU A 355 13.60 5.43 32.19
N GLU A 356 13.17 4.42 32.93
CA GLU A 356 13.68 3.06 32.78
C GLU A 356 13.35 2.47 31.40
N LEU A 357 12.10 2.65 30.93
CA LEU A 357 11.71 2.25 29.57
C LEU A 357 12.55 2.93 28.50
N ARG A 358 12.80 4.23 28.65
CA ARG A 358 13.69 4.99 27.76
C ARG A 358 15.11 4.41 27.78
N ARG A 359 15.67 4.15 28.96
CA ARG A 359 17.02 3.58 29.11
C ARG A 359 17.12 2.21 28.44
N ARG A 360 16.21 1.29 28.76
CA ARG A 360 16.15 -0.05 28.15
C ARG A 360 15.99 0.01 26.64
N PHE A 361 15.13 0.89 26.13
CA PHE A 361 14.96 1.02 24.69
C PHE A 361 16.26 1.46 24.00
N LEU A 362 16.97 2.44 24.55
CA LEU A 362 18.23 2.92 23.96
C LEU A 362 19.39 1.92 24.12
N GLU A 363 19.51 1.27 25.29
CA GLU A 363 20.65 0.39 25.61
C GLU A 363 20.45 -1.05 25.12
N ASP A 364 19.25 -1.59 25.32
CA ASP A 364 18.95 -3.00 25.05
C ASP A 364 18.39 -3.20 23.65
N THR A 365 17.50 -2.32 23.17
CA THR A 365 16.94 -2.44 21.81
C THR A 365 17.86 -1.83 20.78
N ILE A 366 18.14 -0.53 20.87
CA ILE A 366 18.99 0.16 19.90
C ILE A 366 20.46 -0.27 20.04
N GLY A 367 20.96 -0.37 21.28
CA GLY A 367 22.32 -0.77 21.56
C GLY A 367 22.65 -2.23 21.18
N ALA A 368 21.70 -3.17 21.28
CA ALA A 368 21.94 -4.54 20.81
C ALA A 368 22.15 -4.62 19.30
N VAL A 369 21.31 -3.94 18.51
CA VAL A 369 21.46 -3.91 17.04
C VAL A 369 22.76 -3.20 16.62
N GLY A 370 23.23 -2.22 17.41
CA GLY A 370 24.56 -1.63 17.23
C GLY A 370 25.71 -2.62 17.46
N ARG A 371 25.59 -3.55 18.41
CA ARG A 371 26.62 -4.56 18.72
C ARG A 371 26.76 -5.63 17.64
N ASP A 372 25.69 -5.94 16.92
CA ASP A 372 25.71 -6.88 15.78
C ASP A 372 26.42 -6.30 14.53
N GLY A 373 26.82 -5.02 14.58
CA GLY A 373 27.57 -4.34 13.54
C GLY A 373 26.72 -3.83 12.38
N ASP A 374 25.39 -3.80 12.56
CA ASP A 374 24.42 -3.38 11.55
C ASP A 374 24.07 -1.89 11.63
N ILE A 375 24.39 -1.19 12.72
CA ILE A 375 24.20 0.26 12.89
C ILE A 375 25.55 0.94 13.13
N ALA A 376 25.90 1.89 12.27
CA ALA A 376 27.14 2.67 12.33
C ALA A 376 27.04 3.89 13.27
N SER A 377 25.87 4.53 13.35
CA SER A 377 25.61 5.66 14.24
C SER A 377 24.14 5.73 14.66
N VAL A 378 23.93 6.28 15.85
CA VAL A 378 22.63 6.53 16.47
C VAL A 378 22.60 7.98 16.92
N GLU A 379 21.63 8.76 16.44
CA GLU A 379 21.46 10.15 16.85
C GLU A 379 20.02 10.39 17.34
N VAL A 380 19.88 10.71 18.63
CA VAL A 380 18.58 11.11 19.20
C VAL A 380 18.32 12.58 18.86
N ARG A 381 17.35 12.83 17.98
CA ARG A 381 17.02 14.18 17.48
C ARG A 381 16.13 14.97 18.43
N SER A 382 15.15 14.30 19.03
CA SER A 382 14.21 14.94 19.93
C SER A 382 13.58 13.94 20.88
N GLU A 383 13.24 14.44 22.05
CA GLU A 383 12.53 13.71 23.09
C GLU A 383 11.38 14.58 23.59
N LYS A 384 10.15 14.04 23.58
CA LYS A 384 8.96 14.79 23.96
C LYS A 384 8.02 13.95 24.82
N PRO A 385 7.82 14.29 26.10
CA PRO A 385 6.82 13.63 26.94
C PRO A 385 5.41 14.07 26.54
N PHE A 386 4.45 13.16 26.66
CA PHE A 386 3.03 13.42 26.44
C PHE A 386 2.17 12.37 27.17
N ALA A 387 0.85 12.39 26.94
CA ALA A 387 -0.06 11.40 27.51
C ALA A 387 -1.02 10.81 26.46
N ILE A 388 -1.32 9.52 26.60
CA ILE A 388 -2.30 8.80 25.77
C ILE A 388 -3.34 8.21 26.73
N GLU A 389 -4.58 8.69 26.66
CA GLU A 389 -5.70 8.20 27.51
C GLU A 389 -5.34 8.15 29.01
N GLY A 390 -4.60 9.15 29.50
CA GLY A 390 -4.16 9.25 30.89
C GLY A 390 -2.86 8.52 31.23
N ALA A 391 -2.37 7.62 30.36
CA ALA A 391 -1.07 6.98 30.51
C ALA A 391 0.06 7.93 30.10
N ARG A 392 1.19 7.88 30.81
CA ARG A 392 2.40 8.67 30.49
C ARG A 392 3.10 8.04 29.30
N ALA A 393 3.56 8.88 28.39
CA ALA A 393 4.26 8.44 27.18
C ALA A 393 5.44 9.36 26.83
N LEU A 394 6.39 8.80 26.09
CA LEU A 394 7.57 9.50 25.58
C LEU A 394 7.69 9.24 24.07
N GLU A 395 7.79 10.31 23.29
CA GLU A 395 8.17 10.23 21.88
C GLU A 395 9.68 10.47 21.75
N LEU A 396 10.39 9.52 21.15
CA LEU A 396 11.80 9.63 20.76
C LEU A 396 11.91 9.62 19.24
N ARG A 397 12.54 10.64 18.67
CA ARG A 397 12.94 10.66 17.25
C ARG A 397 14.41 10.33 17.14
N ILE A 398 14.74 9.29 16.39
CA ILE A 398 16.10 8.76 16.30
C ILE A 398 16.46 8.57 14.82
N ASP A 399 17.60 9.12 14.42
CA ASP A 399 18.21 8.82 13.14
C ASP A 399 19.24 7.70 13.33
N LEU A 400 19.20 6.71 12.44
CA LEU A 400 20.07 5.54 12.47
C LEU A 400 20.76 5.43 11.12
N ASP A 401 22.08 5.27 11.09
CA ASP A 401 22.78 4.89 9.86
C ASP A 401 23.05 3.38 9.92
N SER A 402 22.23 2.60 9.21
CA SER A 402 22.34 1.14 9.18
C SER A 402 23.07 0.65 7.92
N ARG A 403 23.51 -0.61 7.90
CA ARG A 403 24.01 -1.26 6.68
C ARG A 403 22.99 -1.27 5.54
N ALA A 404 21.69 -1.33 5.88
CA ALA A 404 20.61 -1.26 4.90
C ALA A 404 20.34 0.18 4.39
N GLY A 405 21.04 1.18 4.94
CA GLY A 405 20.92 2.59 4.60
C GLY A 405 20.48 3.46 5.78
N PRO A 406 20.47 4.80 5.58
CA PRO A 406 20.04 5.75 6.59
C PRO A 406 18.53 5.65 6.82
N LEU A 407 18.15 5.49 8.09
CA LEU A 407 16.78 5.36 8.57
C LEU A 407 16.47 6.51 9.54
N SER A 408 15.18 6.82 9.68
CA SER A 408 14.67 7.69 10.74
C SER A 408 13.49 6.99 11.40
N THR A 409 13.46 7.00 12.73
CA THR A 409 12.46 6.31 13.53
C THR A 409 11.74 7.28 14.47
N ARG A 410 10.45 7.02 14.67
CA ARG A 410 9.59 7.67 15.65
C ARG A 410 9.09 6.60 16.62
N ASN A 411 9.58 6.68 17.85
CA ASN A 411 9.42 5.65 18.86
C ASN A 411 8.52 6.18 19.97
N ILE A 412 7.41 5.50 20.24
CA ILE A 412 6.46 5.87 21.27
C ILE A 412 6.56 4.84 22.39
N LEU A 413 7.08 5.27 23.53
CA LEU A 413 7.17 4.47 24.75
C LEU A 413 6.00 4.86 25.65
N ILE A 414 5.21 3.89 26.09
CA ILE A 414 4.00 4.12 26.88
C ILE A 414 4.09 3.31 28.16
N GLU A 415 3.96 3.99 29.29
CA GLU A 415 3.91 3.40 30.63
C GLU A 415 2.45 3.29 31.08
N ARG A 416 1.99 2.08 31.41
CA ARG A 416 0.62 1.81 31.89
C ARG A 416 0.63 0.76 33.00
N GLY A 417 1.08 1.17 34.18
CA GLY A 417 1.24 0.27 35.32
C GLY A 417 2.24 -0.84 35.00
N TYR A 418 1.79 -2.08 35.00
CA TYR A 418 2.60 -3.27 34.72
C TYR A 418 2.68 -3.58 33.23
N TYR A 419 2.05 -2.77 32.38
CA TYR A 419 2.20 -2.84 30.94
C TYR A 419 3.12 -1.72 30.45
N ALA A 420 4.03 -2.07 29.57
CA ALA A 420 4.75 -1.12 28.75
C ALA A 420 4.53 -1.43 27.27
N TYR A 421 4.44 -0.38 26.47
CA TYR A 421 4.29 -0.50 25.03
C TYR A 421 5.35 0.32 24.34
N THR A 422 6.02 -0.31 23.38
CA THR A 422 7.04 0.32 22.54
C THR A 422 6.57 0.22 21.09
N ILE A 423 6.08 1.33 20.55
CA ILE A 423 5.70 1.44 19.14
C ILE A 423 6.88 2.06 18.39
N VAL A 424 7.38 1.38 17.36
CA VAL A 424 8.48 1.86 16.52
C VAL A 424 7.99 2.05 15.10
N LEU A 425 7.84 3.31 14.68
CA LEU A 425 7.61 3.67 13.29
C LEU A 425 8.96 3.94 12.64
N ALA A 426 9.32 3.24 11.57
CA ALA A 426 10.59 3.42 10.88
C ALA A 426 10.38 3.64 9.39
N ALA A 427 11.15 4.54 8.78
CA ALA A 427 11.20 4.74 7.33
C ALA A 427 12.64 5.08 6.89
N PRO A 428 13.04 4.73 5.66
CA PRO A 428 14.27 5.26 5.09
C PRO A 428 14.25 6.78 5.05
N ARG A 429 15.40 7.41 5.33
CA ARG A 429 15.52 8.87 5.50
C ARG A 429 15.03 9.64 4.26
N ALA A 430 15.17 9.05 3.07
CA ALA A 430 14.66 9.60 1.81
C ALA A 430 13.13 9.77 1.77
N TRP A 431 12.39 8.97 2.54
CA TRP A 431 10.92 8.91 2.53
C TRP A 431 10.28 9.44 3.82
N THR A 432 11.04 9.58 4.92
CA THR A 432 10.53 9.97 6.24
C THR A 432 9.65 11.20 6.20
N ALA A 433 10.09 12.28 5.54
CA ALA A 433 9.32 13.52 5.46
C ALA A 433 7.96 13.33 4.74
N ARG A 434 7.89 12.45 3.75
CA ARG A 434 6.64 12.15 3.02
C ARG A 434 5.70 11.27 3.85
N TYR A 435 6.24 10.41 4.71
CA TYR A 435 5.48 9.53 5.59
C TYR A 435 5.02 10.17 6.90
N GLU A 436 5.54 11.34 7.26
CA GLU A 436 5.14 12.03 8.49
C GLU A 436 3.61 12.19 8.64
N PRO A 437 2.84 12.61 7.61
CA PRO A 437 1.38 12.69 7.73
C PRO A 437 0.72 11.32 7.97
N VAL A 438 1.27 10.25 7.37
CA VAL A 438 0.77 8.88 7.56
C VAL A 438 1.04 8.42 9.00
N PHE A 439 2.24 8.66 9.52
CA PHE A 439 2.60 8.38 10.92
C PHE A 439 1.74 9.16 11.91
N GLN A 440 1.51 10.46 11.66
CA GLN A 440 0.61 11.27 12.48
C GLN A 440 -0.81 10.70 12.49
N LYS A 441 -1.32 10.25 11.33
CA LYS A 441 -2.63 9.62 11.24
C LYS A 441 -2.68 8.30 12.01
N MET A 442 -1.67 7.45 11.91
CA MET A 442 -1.59 6.18 12.64
C MET A 442 -1.58 6.39 14.16
N LEU A 443 -0.85 7.41 14.63
CA LEU A 443 -0.74 7.75 16.06
C LEU A 443 -1.90 8.62 16.59
N ALA A 444 -2.80 9.10 15.72
CA ALA A 444 -3.96 9.86 16.15
C ALA A 444 -4.83 9.04 17.12
N ARG A 445 -5.46 9.71 18.10
CA ARG A 445 -6.26 9.08 19.16
C ARG A 445 -7.32 8.09 18.67
N ALA A 446 -7.88 8.31 17.49
CA ALA A 446 -8.87 7.40 16.88
C ALA A 446 -8.27 6.07 16.39
N ASN A 447 -6.95 5.98 16.28
CA ASN A 447 -6.20 4.91 15.60
C ASN A 447 -5.19 4.22 16.52
N THR A 448 -4.58 4.97 17.45
CA THR A 448 -3.77 4.42 18.54
C THR A 448 -4.36 4.84 19.88
N ARG A 449 -4.84 3.86 20.65
CA ARG A 449 -5.48 4.11 21.95
C ARG A 449 -5.31 2.94 22.92
N LEU A 450 -5.34 3.27 24.19
CA LEU A 450 -5.42 2.30 25.27
C LEU A 450 -6.90 1.99 25.53
N VAL A 451 -7.20 0.69 25.64
CA VAL A 451 -8.53 0.17 25.96
C VAL A 451 -8.45 -0.75 27.16
N GLU A 452 -9.60 -1.13 27.71
CA GLU A 452 -9.67 -2.11 28.77
C GLU A 452 -9.12 -3.48 28.29
N PRO A 453 -8.12 -4.06 28.97
CA PRO A 453 -7.66 -5.41 28.66
C PRO A 453 -8.76 -6.45 28.89
N ALA A 454 -8.71 -7.55 28.13
CA ALA A 454 -9.73 -8.61 28.20
C ALA A 454 -9.86 -9.23 29.59
N ALA A 455 -8.77 -9.29 30.36
CA ALA A 455 -8.77 -9.81 31.73
C ALA A 455 -9.54 -8.88 32.69
N LEU A 456 -9.29 -7.57 32.63
CA LEU A 456 -10.06 -6.58 33.39
C LEU A 456 -11.55 -6.61 33.03
N ALA A 457 -11.87 -6.70 31.73
CA ALA A 457 -13.25 -6.85 31.27
C ALA A 457 -13.91 -8.15 31.77
N ALA A 458 -13.14 -9.23 31.94
CA ALA A 458 -13.63 -10.47 32.53
C ALA A 458 -13.90 -10.30 34.03
N SER A 459 -12.99 -9.69 34.80
CA SER A 459 -13.17 -9.44 36.23
C SER A 459 -14.38 -8.54 36.52
N ARG A 460 -14.60 -7.49 35.72
CA ARG A 460 -15.81 -6.66 35.83
C ARG A 460 -17.09 -7.44 35.59
N ARG A 461 -17.11 -8.32 34.57
CA ARG A 461 -18.27 -9.17 34.28
C ARG A 461 -18.55 -10.17 35.41
N ALA A 462 -17.50 -10.73 36.01
CA ALA A 462 -17.63 -11.65 37.14
C ALA A 462 -18.38 -11.00 38.32
N ILE A 463 -18.06 -9.75 38.64
CA ILE A 463 -18.75 -9.00 39.72
C ILE A 463 -20.21 -8.71 39.37
N THR A 464 -20.53 -8.41 38.11
CA THR A 464 -21.92 -8.20 37.69
C THR A 464 -22.77 -9.45 37.89
N VAL A 465 -22.20 -10.64 37.65
CA VAL A 465 -22.89 -11.92 37.84
C VAL A 465 -22.91 -12.34 39.32
N PHE A 466 -21.83 -12.10 40.06
CA PHE A 466 -21.65 -12.50 41.44
C PHE A 466 -21.25 -11.32 42.34
N PRO A 467 -22.16 -10.38 42.64
CA PRO A 467 -21.82 -9.12 43.32
C PRO A 467 -21.36 -9.27 44.77
N GLY A 468 -21.60 -10.42 45.40
CA GLY A 468 -21.15 -10.74 46.76
C GLY A 468 -19.88 -11.60 46.83
N MET A 469 -19.28 -11.98 45.69
CA MET A 469 -18.11 -12.85 45.68
C MET A 469 -16.84 -12.03 45.97
N SER A 470 -16.28 -12.19 47.17
CA SER A 470 -15.08 -11.45 47.62
C SER A 470 -13.88 -11.64 46.69
N SER A 471 -13.61 -12.88 46.26
CA SER A 471 -12.52 -13.19 45.33
C SER A 471 -12.63 -12.47 43.99
N ALA A 472 -13.84 -12.22 43.48
CA ALA A 472 -14.03 -11.47 42.23
C ALA A 472 -13.60 -9.99 42.36
N TYR A 473 -13.71 -9.41 43.57
CA TYR A 473 -13.18 -8.07 43.84
C TYR A 473 -11.67 -8.05 44.02
N VAL A 474 -11.05 -9.14 44.50
CA VAL A 474 -9.59 -9.31 44.48
C VAL A 474 -9.10 -9.35 43.04
N ASP A 475 -9.70 -10.21 42.19
CA ASP A 475 -9.36 -10.29 40.76
C ASP A 475 -9.53 -8.94 40.05
N LEU A 476 -10.59 -8.18 40.37
CA LEU A 476 -10.76 -6.83 39.85
C LEU A 476 -9.66 -5.89 40.35
N GLY A 477 -9.31 -5.94 41.63
CA GLY A 477 -8.24 -5.16 42.23
C GLY A 477 -6.90 -5.40 41.53
N ASP A 478 -6.57 -6.66 41.30
CA ASP A 478 -5.35 -7.08 40.61
C ASP A 478 -5.33 -6.57 39.16
N GLU A 479 -6.41 -6.72 38.41
CA GLU A 479 -6.45 -6.23 37.03
C GLU A 479 -6.42 -4.69 36.93
N LEU A 480 -7.00 -3.98 37.91
CA LEU A 480 -6.93 -2.52 37.99
C LEU A 480 -5.52 -2.04 38.36
N ALA A 481 -4.86 -2.71 39.32
CA ALA A 481 -3.49 -2.45 39.68
C ALA A 481 -2.56 -2.66 38.48
N ARG A 482 -2.79 -3.72 37.69
CA ARG A 482 -2.01 -4.02 36.48
C ARG A 482 -2.02 -2.91 35.45
N ILE A 483 -3.14 -2.20 35.29
CA ILE A 483 -3.25 -1.08 34.34
C ILE A 483 -2.88 0.28 34.94
N GLY A 484 -2.44 0.33 36.20
CA GLY A 484 -2.09 1.58 36.88
C GLY A 484 -3.25 2.33 37.54
N ASP A 485 -4.45 1.76 37.60
CA ASP A 485 -5.58 2.36 38.31
C ASP A 485 -5.53 2.03 39.80
N ALA A 486 -4.60 2.68 40.50
CA ALA A 486 -4.39 2.44 41.93
C ALA A 486 -5.61 2.79 42.78
N ARG A 487 -6.37 3.84 42.43
CA ARG A 487 -7.57 4.22 43.19
C ARG A 487 -8.68 3.18 43.02
N GLY A 488 -8.91 2.74 41.79
CA GLY A 488 -9.86 1.68 41.49
C GLY A 488 -9.47 0.36 42.17
N ALA A 489 -8.19 -0.01 42.11
CA ALA A 489 -7.66 -1.21 42.73
C ALA A 489 -7.85 -1.19 44.25
N SER A 490 -7.45 -0.11 44.92
CA SER A 490 -7.65 0.08 46.36
C SER A 490 -9.12 -0.05 46.76
N SER A 491 -10.02 0.58 46.00
CA SER A 491 -11.47 0.46 46.23
C SER A 491 -11.97 -0.97 46.07
N ALA A 492 -11.49 -1.71 45.07
CA ALA A 492 -11.87 -3.10 44.84
C ALA A 492 -11.40 -4.01 45.99
N TYR A 493 -10.13 -3.90 46.41
CA TYR A 493 -9.63 -4.66 47.56
C TYR A 493 -10.37 -4.30 48.85
N ALA A 494 -10.67 -3.03 49.10
CA ALA A 494 -11.46 -2.62 50.26
C ALA A 494 -12.86 -3.26 50.25
N ARG A 495 -13.50 -3.39 49.07
CA ARG A 495 -14.78 -4.11 48.93
C ARG A 495 -14.66 -5.60 49.17
N ALA A 496 -13.55 -6.23 48.77
CA ALA A 496 -13.28 -7.63 49.13
C ALA A 496 -13.20 -7.79 50.66
N LEU A 497 -12.49 -6.90 51.36
CA LEU A 497 -12.37 -6.95 52.82
C LEU A 497 -13.69 -6.69 53.57
N VAL A 498 -14.67 -6.02 52.97
CA VAL A 498 -16.03 -5.94 53.54
C VAL A 498 -16.70 -7.31 53.56
N GLY A 499 -16.49 -8.13 52.53
CA GLY A 499 -17.02 -9.49 52.46
C GLY A 499 -16.26 -10.45 53.39
N ILE A 500 -14.93 -10.41 53.36
CA ILE A 500 -14.04 -11.26 54.16
C ILE A 500 -12.94 -10.39 54.79
N PRO A 501 -13.10 -9.92 56.04
CA PRO A 501 -12.17 -8.96 56.67
C PRO A 501 -10.71 -9.40 56.77
N ASP A 502 -10.46 -10.70 56.94
CA ASP A 502 -9.12 -11.28 57.03
C ASP A 502 -8.64 -11.93 55.72
N GLN A 503 -9.24 -11.58 54.57
CA GLN A 503 -8.85 -12.17 53.29
C GLN A 503 -7.39 -11.84 52.93
N PRO A 504 -6.49 -12.83 52.89
CA PRO A 504 -5.06 -12.57 52.75
C PRO A 504 -4.68 -11.99 51.38
N GLU A 505 -5.34 -12.43 50.31
CA GLU A 505 -5.07 -11.96 48.95
C GLU A 505 -5.42 -10.46 48.78
N ALA A 506 -6.53 -10.01 49.38
CA ALA A 506 -6.95 -8.61 49.33
C ALA A 506 -6.01 -7.70 50.16
N ARG A 507 -5.56 -8.18 51.32
CA ARG A 507 -4.57 -7.49 52.17
C ARG A 507 -3.21 -7.39 51.48
N PHE A 508 -2.77 -8.49 50.87
CA PHE A 508 -1.54 -8.53 50.09
C PHE A 508 -1.60 -7.52 48.93
N GLY A 509 -2.70 -7.53 48.17
CA GLY A 509 -2.96 -6.60 47.08
C GLY A 509 -2.89 -5.14 47.51
N LEU A 510 -3.50 -4.76 48.65
CA LEU A 510 -3.42 -3.39 49.19
C LEU A 510 -2.01 -2.97 49.58
N ALA A 511 -1.29 -3.81 50.32
CA ALA A 511 0.07 -3.51 50.74
C ALA A 511 1.03 -3.41 49.54
N LYS A 512 0.90 -4.32 48.56
CA LYS A 512 1.67 -4.30 47.31
C LYS A 512 1.34 -3.07 46.47
N LEU A 513 0.07 -2.69 46.39
CA LEU A 513 -0.36 -1.49 45.67
C LEU A 513 0.23 -0.20 46.27
N ALA A 514 0.29 -0.10 47.60
CA ALA A 514 0.90 1.03 48.29
C ALA A 514 2.41 1.10 48.03
N LEU A 515 3.11 -0.04 48.04
CA LEU A 515 4.52 -0.10 47.65
C LEU A 515 4.74 0.40 46.21
N ASP A 516 3.95 -0.13 45.27
CA ASP A 516 4.17 0.04 43.84
C ASP A 516 3.78 1.43 43.32
N TYR A 517 2.76 2.05 43.91
CA TYR A 517 2.25 3.38 43.51
C TYR A 517 2.48 4.47 44.56
N ARG A 518 3.45 4.27 45.46
CA ARG A 518 3.87 5.24 46.49
C ARG A 518 2.72 5.73 47.39
N GLY A 519 1.95 4.78 47.90
CA GLY A 519 0.94 4.99 48.95
C GLY A 519 1.55 5.11 50.35
N ASP A 520 0.73 4.93 51.37
CA ASP A 520 1.18 4.92 52.77
C ASP A 520 1.97 3.64 53.07
N LEU A 521 3.30 3.76 53.16
CA LEU A 521 4.18 2.62 53.37
C LEU A 521 4.13 2.10 54.81
N GLU A 522 3.77 2.94 55.79
CA GLU A 522 3.69 2.52 57.20
C GLU A 522 2.47 1.63 57.42
N ASP A 523 1.31 2.02 56.88
CA ASP A 523 0.10 1.19 56.92
C ASP A 523 0.30 -0.12 56.15
N ALA A 524 0.92 -0.03 54.96
CA ALA A 524 1.24 -1.20 54.16
C ALA A 524 2.22 -2.17 54.86
N GLU A 525 3.25 -1.67 55.56
CA GLU A 525 4.16 -2.50 56.36
C GLU A 525 3.41 -3.19 57.49
N SER A 526 2.48 -2.50 58.16
CA SER A 526 1.66 -3.08 59.22
C SER A 526 0.80 -4.23 58.70
N ILE A 527 0.16 -4.05 57.54
CA ILE A 527 -0.63 -5.08 56.86
C ILE A 527 0.26 -6.27 56.47
N ALA A 528 1.41 -6.02 55.83
CA ALA A 528 2.34 -7.04 55.39
C ALA A 528 2.96 -7.83 56.57
N ARG A 529 3.24 -7.16 57.69
CA ARG A 529 3.70 -7.81 58.93
C ARG A 529 2.64 -8.75 59.49
N GLY A 530 1.37 -8.34 59.48
CA GLY A 530 0.26 -9.21 59.87
C GLY A 530 0.16 -10.47 59.00
N LEU A 531 0.33 -10.31 57.68
CA LEU A 531 0.38 -11.44 56.74
C LEU A 531 1.57 -12.36 57.00
N TYR A 532 2.76 -11.80 57.24
CA TYR A 532 3.97 -12.56 57.54
C TYR A 532 3.83 -13.40 58.82
N HIS A 533 3.22 -12.86 59.88
CA HIS A 533 2.97 -13.63 61.10
C HIS A 533 2.02 -14.81 60.88
N ALA A 534 1.04 -14.66 59.98
CA ALA A 534 0.12 -15.74 59.64
C ALA A 534 0.73 -16.79 58.70
N ARG A 535 1.64 -16.37 57.81
CA ARG A 535 2.26 -17.18 56.75
C ARG A 535 3.74 -16.84 56.57
N PRO A 536 4.61 -17.21 57.51
CA PRO A 536 6.02 -16.84 57.49
C PRO A 536 6.83 -17.56 56.39
N ASP A 537 6.26 -18.62 55.83
CA ASP A 537 6.83 -19.47 54.77
C ASP A 537 6.45 -19.03 53.34
N GLU A 538 5.54 -18.06 53.18
CA GLU A 538 5.08 -17.59 51.86
C GLU A 538 6.08 -16.58 51.25
N PRO A 539 6.84 -16.93 50.18
CA PRO A 539 7.95 -16.09 49.71
C PRO A 539 7.51 -14.72 49.21
N ALA A 540 6.31 -14.61 48.63
CA ALA A 540 5.75 -13.36 48.14
C ALA A 540 5.49 -12.36 49.28
N VAL A 541 4.98 -12.85 50.42
CA VAL A 541 4.72 -12.04 51.62
C VAL A 541 6.03 -11.58 52.26
N VAL A 542 7.01 -12.48 52.35
CA VAL A 542 8.37 -12.15 52.83
C VAL A 542 9.00 -11.06 51.96
N ALA A 543 8.97 -11.22 50.63
CA ALA A 543 9.50 -10.24 49.70
C ALA A 543 8.82 -8.87 49.83
N LEU A 544 7.49 -8.85 49.90
CA LEU A 544 6.70 -7.61 50.07
C LEU A 544 7.07 -6.87 51.36
N LEU A 545 7.13 -7.58 52.50
CA LEU A 545 7.48 -6.96 53.78
C LEU A 545 8.92 -6.40 53.78
N VAL A 546 9.85 -7.16 53.18
CA VAL A 546 11.24 -6.71 52.99
C VAL A 546 11.28 -5.44 52.14
N ASP A 547 10.58 -5.41 51.02
CA ASP A 547 10.53 -4.26 50.12
C ASP A 547 9.91 -3.02 50.77
N LEU A 548 8.84 -3.20 51.55
CA LEU A 548 8.21 -2.12 52.32
C LEU A 548 9.15 -1.55 53.38
N ARG A 549 9.84 -2.41 54.16
CA ARG A 549 10.83 -1.97 55.16
C ARG A 549 12.02 -1.27 54.51
N MET A 550 12.48 -1.75 53.35
CA MET A 550 13.50 -1.07 52.57
C MET A 550 13.03 0.31 52.08
N GLY A 551 11.78 0.42 51.63
CA GLY A 551 11.15 1.70 51.25
C GLY A 551 11.04 2.69 52.41
N LEU A 552 10.85 2.20 53.64
CA LEU A 552 10.86 2.98 54.88
C LEU A 552 12.28 3.26 55.43
N GLY A 553 13.34 2.76 54.78
CA GLY A 553 14.72 2.89 55.27
C GLY A 553 15.09 1.98 56.44
N GLN A 554 14.23 1.02 56.80
CA GLN A 554 14.40 0.07 57.90
C GLN A 554 15.23 -1.16 57.46
N VAL A 555 16.48 -0.94 57.07
CA VAL A 555 17.35 -1.98 56.47
C VAL A 555 17.62 -3.14 57.42
N GLU A 556 17.82 -2.88 58.72
CA GLU A 556 18.03 -3.93 59.73
C GLU A 556 16.78 -4.80 59.90
N GLY A 557 15.61 -4.16 60.02
CA GLY A 557 14.33 -4.87 60.10
C GLY A 557 14.03 -5.70 58.84
N ALA A 558 14.51 -5.29 57.66
CA ALA A 558 14.42 -6.10 56.45
C ALA A 558 15.35 -7.33 56.49
N CYS A 559 16.56 -7.20 57.06
CA CYS A 559 17.48 -8.31 57.27
C CYS A 559 16.91 -9.33 58.26
N ASP A 560 16.27 -8.87 59.33
CA ASP A 560 15.66 -9.75 60.36
C ASP A 560 14.52 -10.59 59.77
N VAL A 561 13.68 -10.00 58.92
CA VAL A 561 12.59 -10.72 58.23
C VAL A 561 13.14 -11.80 57.31
N LEU A 562 14.18 -11.49 56.54
CA LEU A 562 14.82 -12.49 55.67
C LEU A 562 15.50 -13.60 56.47
N GLN A 563 16.21 -13.27 57.55
CA GLN A 563 16.83 -14.27 58.42
C GLN A 563 15.76 -15.18 59.04
N GLY A 564 14.69 -14.61 59.60
CA GLY A 564 13.59 -15.37 60.17
C GLY A 564 12.90 -16.27 59.15
N ALA A 565 12.66 -15.80 57.93
CA ALA A 565 12.13 -16.63 56.85
C ALA A 565 13.06 -17.80 56.47
N LEU A 566 14.38 -17.57 56.41
CA LEU A 566 15.35 -18.63 56.13
C LEU A 566 15.40 -19.68 57.24
N ASP A 567 15.24 -19.27 58.51
CA ASP A 567 15.25 -20.17 59.67
C ASP A 567 14.02 -21.08 59.73
N HIS A 568 12.91 -20.67 59.10
CA HIS A 568 11.66 -21.44 59.02
C HIS A 568 11.58 -22.40 57.82
N LEU A 569 12.45 -22.25 56.82
CA LEU A 569 12.42 -23.06 55.59
C LEU A 569 13.42 -24.22 55.68
N THR A 570 12.94 -25.45 55.49
CA THR A 570 13.78 -26.65 55.46
C THR A 570 14.79 -26.63 54.31
N GLU A 571 14.41 -26.03 53.17
CA GLU A 571 15.27 -25.76 52.02
C GLU A 571 15.05 -24.33 51.51
N PRO A 572 15.80 -23.33 52.01
CA PRO A 572 15.56 -21.95 51.65
C PRO A 572 15.98 -21.67 50.19
N PRO A 573 15.14 -20.99 49.39
CA PRO A 573 15.49 -20.56 48.04
C PRO A 573 16.81 -19.80 48.00
N GLN A 574 17.67 -20.13 47.02
CA GLN A 574 18.97 -19.49 46.86
C GLN A 574 18.86 -17.96 46.73
N ALA A 575 17.84 -17.48 46.02
CA ALA A 575 17.56 -16.04 45.85
C ALA A 575 17.37 -15.29 47.18
N LEU A 576 16.74 -15.90 48.18
CA LEU A 576 16.55 -15.27 49.50
C LEU A 576 17.86 -15.17 50.28
N ARG A 577 18.74 -16.17 50.16
CA ARG A 577 20.07 -16.16 50.79
C ARG A 577 20.97 -15.08 50.17
N GLU A 578 20.96 -14.97 48.85
CA GLU A 578 21.70 -13.95 48.10
C GLU A 578 21.21 -12.55 48.46
N ARG A 579 19.89 -12.35 48.49
CA ARG A 579 19.27 -11.07 48.86
C ARG A 579 19.61 -10.64 50.30
N LEU A 580 19.62 -11.57 51.26
CA LEU A 580 20.04 -11.29 52.63
C LEU A 580 21.52 -10.89 52.70
N ARG A 581 22.39 -11.56 51.93
CA ARG A 581 23.82 -11.24 51.88
C ARG A 581 24.04 -9.80 51.38
N ASP A 582 23.38 -9.43 50.29
CA ASP A 582 23.47 -8.08 49.71
C ASP A 582 22.97 -7.01 50.67
N LEU A 583 21.87 -7.26 51.38
CA LEU A 583 21.31 -6.32 52.35
C LEU A 583 22.19 -6.16 53.59
N ARG A 584 22.80 -7.24 54.08
CA ARG A 584 23.78 -7.16 55.18
C ARG A 584 24.99 -6.31 54.80
N CYS A 585 25.52 -6.46 53.59
CA CYS A 585 26.61 -5.62 53.10
C CYS A 585 26.22 -4.12 53.12
N ARG A 586 25.01 -3.78 52.64
CA ARG A 586 24.50 -2.39 52.66
C ARG A 586 24.24 -1.85 54.07
N SER A 587 23.75 -2.68 54.99
CA SER A 587 23.54 -2.31 56.39
C SER A 587 24.88 -1.98 57.09
N THR A 588 25.93 -2.73 56.77
CA THR A 588 27.28 -2.51 57.32
C THR A 588 27.88 -1.19 56.80
N ASP A 589 27.77 -0.93 55.50
CA ASP A 589 28.19 0.35 54.88
C ASP A 589 27.45 1.59 55.43
N LEU A 590 26.21 1.43 55.88
CA LEU A 590 25.42 2.51 56.51
C LEU A 590 25.75 2.72 57.99
N ARG A 591 26.31 1.71 58.67
CA ARG A 591 26.80 1.82 60.06
C ARG A 591 28.21 2.43 60.13
N ASP A 592 29.01 2.26 59.08
CA ASP A 592 30.39 2.76 58.98
C ASP A 592 30.50 4.20 58.40
N ARG A 593 29.38 4.79 57.96
CA ARG A 593 29.22 6.20 57.56
C ARG A 593 28.49 7.00 58.63
#